data_AF-A0A522B7E2-F1
#
_entry.id   AF-A0A522B7E2-F1
#
_cell.length_a   1.000
_cell.length_b   1.000
_cell.length_c   1.000
_cell.angle_alpha   90.00
_cell.angle_beta   90.00
_cell.angle_gamma   90.00
#
_symmetry.space_group_name_H-M   'P 1'
#
loop_
_entity.id
_entity.type
_entity.pdbx_description
1 polymer ?
#
loop_
_entity_poly.entity_id
_entity_poly.type
_entity_poly.pdbx_seq_one_letter_code
_entity_poly.pdbx_strand_id
1 'polypeptide(L)'
;MPDASQPLDRRRLLRRGGVVIAGAAGVLALPDPASAAEGDPVLAGRTTDAGPAPTTLSGGGAGAPTLEVANPATTGTYAAPALRLAPSGSDGLDPASVGAGDLASSGDLLWYGHAPAAAGAGVVGAVYTSAFANHLQFLDAPRRVLDTRSGGTTDEGGNPNDRRTRVVAGQFDSAGRLLGGTSLVLDLAELTLSGVGVFANLTVVGPAGSGFLTAYPTPDGAARTDGLDRPAASSLNFVRGVPALANFAVVRLGGGGRISIYSTALAHVLLDLTAVSVAEPFRT
;
A
#
# COMPACT_ATOMS: atom_id res chain seq x y z
N MET A 1 -1.47 -92.87 13.42
CA MET A 1 -0.42 -91.83 13.42
C MET A 1 -0.71 -90.84 12.29
N PRO A 2 -0.06 -89.66 12.23
CA PRO A 2 -0.72 -88.42 11.81
C PRO A 2 -0.64 -88.13 10.31
N ASP A 3 -1.52 -87.23 9.87
CA ASP A 3 -1.23 -86.01 9.07
C ASP A 3 -2.51 -85.52 8.36
N ALA A 4 -2.68 -84.24 8.03
CA ALA A 4 -2.16 -83.01 8.65
C ALA A 4 -3.07 -81.85 8.21
N SER A 5 -3.47 -80.98 9.13
CA SER A 5 -4.19 -79.75 8.75
C SER A 5 -3.21 -78.69 8.26
N GLN A 6 -3.12 -78.47 6.94
CA GLN A 6 -2.43 -77.29 6.38
C GLN A 6 -3.41 -76.34 5.63
N PRO A 7 -3.28 -75.01 5.80
CA PRO A 7 -4.27 -74.06 5.31
C PRO A 7 -3.90 -73.44 3.95
N LEU A 8 -4.81 -73.50 2.99
CA LEU A 8 -4.67 -72.75 1.73
C LEU A 8 -5.29 -71.35 1.81
N ASP A 9 -4.51 -70.48 2.45
CA ASP A 9 -4.33 -69.04 2.19
C ASP A 9 -5.51 -68.24 1.57
N ARG A 10 -6.11 -67.37 2.40
CA ARG A 10 -7.17 -66.44 1.98
C ARG A 10 -6.69 -65.29 1.06
N ARG A 11 -5.39 -65.14 0.77
CA ARG A 11 -4.84 -64.01 -0.02
C ARG A 11 -4.87 -64.17 -1.55
N ARG A 12 -5.37 -65.28 -2.10
CA ARG A 12 -5.49 -65.46 -3.57
C ARG A 12 -6.86 -65.19 -4.20
N LEU A 13 -7.88 -64.77 -3.44
CA LEU A 13 -9.25 -64.61 -3.94
C LEU A 13 -9.58 -63.26 -4.63
N LEU A 14 -8.61 -62.35 -4.81
CA LEU A 14 -8.88 -60.97 -5.27
C LEU A 14 -8.17 -60.53 -6.57
N ARG A 15 -7.68 -61.48 -7.40
CA ARG A 15 -7.19 -61.16 -8.77
C ARG A 15 -7.52 -62.24 -9.82
N ARG A 16 -8.80 -62.29 -10.24
CA ARG A 16 -9.29 -62.58 -11.61
C ARG A 16 -10.82 -62.77 -11.64
N GLY A 17 -11.56 -61.67 -11.61
CA GLY A 17 -12.96 -61.63 -12.06
C GLY A 17 -13.00 -61.07 -13.48
N GLY A 18 -12.74 -61.92 -14.48
CA GLY A 18 -12.82 -61.52 -15.89
C GLY A 18 -14.19 -61.85 -16.46
N VAL A 19 -14.89 -60.85 -17.01
CA VAL A 19 -16.10 -61.08 -17.81
C VAL A 19 -15.76 -60.83 -19.28
N VAL A 20 -15.84 -61.88 -20.09
CA VAL A 20 -15.83 -61.74 -21.55
C VAL A 20 -17.27 -61.49 -21.99
N ILE A 21 -17.54 -60.31 -22.54
CA ILE A 21 -18.78 -60.04 -23.28
C ILE A 21 -18.41 -59.97 -24.76
N ALA A 22 -19.00 -60.83 -25.57
CA ALA A 22 -18.87 -60.79 -27.02
C ALA A 22 -20.03 -59.98 -27.64
N GLY A 23 -19.70 -59.07 -28.56
CA GLY A 23 -20.63 -58.64 -29.61
C GLY A 23 -21.81 -57.74 -29.21
N ALA A 24 -21.53 -56.52 -28.73
CA ALA A 24 -22.45 -55.39 -28.86
C ALA A 24 -21.67 -54.08 -29.01
N ALA A 25 -22.23 -53.07 -29.69
CA ALA A 25 -21.60 -51.77 -29.91
C ALA A 25 -21.65 -50.92 -28.62
N GLY A 26 -20.74 -51.19 -27.69
CA GLY A 26 -20.56 -50.39 -26.48
C GLY A 26 -19.95 -49.04 -26.79
N VAL A 27 -20.70 -47.95 -26.53
CA VAL A 27 -20.14 -46.60 -26.52
C VAL A 27 -19.05 -46.54 -25.44
N LEU A 28 -17.87 -46.02 -25.80
CA LEU A 28 -16.86 -45.65 -24.81
C LEU A 28 -17.38 -44.48 -24.00
N ALA A 29 -17.98 -44.78 -22.84
CA ALA A 29 -18.22 -43.78 -21.81
C ALA A 29 -16.87 -43.23 -21.35
N LEU A 30 -16.51 -42.06 -21.87
CA LEU A 30 -15.49 -41.21 -21.26
C LEU A 30 -15.93 -40.93 -19.82
N PRO A 31 -15.02 -40.93 -18.83
CA PRO A 31 -15.40 -40.60 -17.47
C PRO A 31 -15.93 -39.17 -17.42
N ASP A 32 -17.16 -39.01 -16.94
CA ASP A 32 -17.74 -37.69 -16.70
C ASP A 32 -16.83 -36.87 -15.75
N PRO A 33 -16.70 -35.55 -15.95
CA PRO A 33 -15.98 -34.70 -15.01
C PRO A 33 -16.60 -34.79 -13.62
N ALA A 34 -15.78 -34.65 -12.58
CA ALA A 34 -16.20 -34.87 -11.20
C ALA A 34 -17.15 -33.77 -10.70
N SER A 35 -18.45 -34.00 -10.89
CA SER A 35 -19.53 -33.25 -10.27
C SER A 35 -19.82 -33.74 -8.85
N ALA A 36 -20.45 -32.88 -8.07
CA ALA A 36 -20.97 -33.16 -6.74
C ALA A 36 -22.48 -32.85 -6.73
N ALA A 37 -23.29 -33.63 -6.02
CA ALA A 37 -24.71 -33.34 -5.86
C ALA A 37 -24.94 -32.19 -4.87
N GLU A 38 -26.15 -31.64 -4.84
CA GLU A 38 -26.52 -30.61 -3.86
C GLU A 38 -26.43 -31.19 -2.44
N GLY A 39 -25.48 -30.67 -1.64
CA GLY A 39 -25.19 -31.14 -0.28
C GLY A 39 -24.04 -32.16 -0.18
N ASP A 40 -23.43 -32.60 -1.28
CA ASP A 40 -22.20 -33.40 -1.22
C ASP A 40 -21.00 -32.57 -0.70
N PRO A 41 -20.08 -33.16 0.08
CA PRO A 41 -18.90 -32.47 0.57
C PRO A 41 -17.86 -32.27 -0.55
N VAL A 42 -17.36 -31.03 -0.70
CA VAL A 42 -16.24 -30.71 -1.61
C VAL A 42 -14.98 -31.45 -1.15
N LEU A 43 -14.52 -32.42 -1.96
CA LEU A 43 -13.41 -33.31 -1.59
C LEU A 43 -12.05 -32.70 -1.93
N ALA A 44 -11.35 -32.24 -0.88
CA ALA A 44 -10.00 -31.70 -1.00
C ALA A 44 -9.04 -32.67 -1.75
N GLY A 45 -8.25 -32.10 -2.68
CA GLY A 45 -7.33 -32.87 -3.52
C GLY A 45 -7.94 -33.47 -4.79
N ARG A 46 -9.17 -33.08 -5.17
CA ARG A 46 -9.74 -33.35 -6.50
C ARG A 46 -10.22 -32.06 -7.18
N THR A 47 -10.16 -32.06 -8.50
CA THR A 47 -10.81 -31.02 -9.32
C THR A 47 -12.31 -31.26 -9.32
N THR A 48 -13.09 -30.30 -8.78
CA THR A 48 -14.54 -30.27 -8.94
C THR A 48 -14.86 -29.30 -10.08
N ASP A 49 -15.46 -29.81 -11.15
CA ASP A 49 -15.85 -29.04 -12.34
C ASP A 49 -17.35 -29.19 -12.55
N ALA A 50 -18.08 -28.09 -12.40
CA ALA A 50 -19.54 -28.04 -12.49
C ALA A 50 -20.06 -27.81 -13.92
N GLY A 51 -19.17 -27.59 -14.90
CA GLY A 51 -19.56 -27.30 -16.28
C GLY A 51 -20.39 -26.00 -16.43
N PRO A 52 -21.38 -25.96 -17.35
CA PRO A 52 -21.96 -24.72 -17.87
C PRO A 52 -23.23 -24.22 -17.14
N ALA A 53 -23.46 -24.62 -15.89
CA ALA A 53 -24.49 -24.00 -15.05
C ALA A 53 -23.99 -22.62 -14.55
N PRO A 54 -24.30 -22.20 -13.30
CA PRO A 54 -23.39 -21.41 -12.32
C PRO A 54 -21.08 -22.48 -10.68
N THR A 55 -19.93 -21.89 -10.20
CA THR A 55 -19.27 -22.27 -8.92
C THR A 55 -20.21 -21.81 -7.78
N THR A 56 -20.55 -22.60 -6.76
CA THR A 56 -21.75 -22.36 -5.91
C THR A 56 -21.52 -21.57 -4.61
N LEU A 57 -22.46 -20.69 -4.21
CA LEU A 57 -22.44 -20.04 -2.89
C LEU A 57 -23.02 -20.96 -1.80
N SER A 58 -22.40 -21.01 -0.63
CA SER A 58 -22.89 -21.75 0.55
C SER A 58 -22.76 -20.94 1.85
N GLY A 59 -23.43 -21.36 2.92
CA GLY A 59 -23.27 -20.76 4.25
C GLY A 59 -24.51 -20.85 5.16
N GLY A 60 -24.42 -20.27 6.36
CA GLY A 60 -25.58 -19.99 7.23
C GLY A 60 -26.08 -21.11 8.15
N GLY A 61 -25.57 -22.34 8.03
CA GLY A 61 -25.75 -23.37 9.06
C GLY A 61 -25.01 -23.03 10.36
N ALA A 62 -25.43 -23.59 11.51
CA ALA A 62 -24.86 -23.30 12.84
C ALA A 62 -23.37 -23.69 13.03
N GLY A 63 -22.75 -24.30 12.02
CA GLY A 63 -21.32 -24.56 11.92
C GLY A 63 -20.77 -24.40 10.48
N ALA A 64 -21.47 -23.64 9.63
CA ALA A 64 -21.04 -23.31 8.27
C ALA A 64 -20.32 -21.94 8.27
N PRO A 65 -19.53 -21.60 7.23
CA PRO A 65 -19.07 -20.22 7.06
C PRO A 65 -20.25 -19.26 6.93
N THR A 66 -20.05 -18.00 7.32
CA THR A 66 -21.06 -16.95 7.16
C THR A 66 -21.40 -16.70 5.68
N LEU A 67 -20.43 -16.94 4.78
CA LEU A 67 -20.60 -16.93 3.33
C LEU A 67 -19.43 -17.65 2.63
N GLU A 68 -19.73 -18.39 1.57
CA GLU A 68 -18.82 -18.86 0.51
C GLU A 68 -19.29 -18.24 -0.83
N VAL A 69 -18.38 -17.78 -1.70
CA VAL A 69 -18.71 -16.89 -2.85
C VAL A 69 -18.22 -17.44 -4.18
N ALA A 70 -19.13 -17.53 -5.15
CA ALA A 70 -18.92 -18.17 -6.44
C ALA A 70 -20.09 -17.88 -7.43
N ASN A 71 -20.01 -18.26 -8.72
CA ASN A 71 -21.15 -18.27 -9.69
C ASN A 71 -20.91 -19.26 -10.85
N PRO A 72 -21.70 -20.32 -11.18
CA PRO A 72 -21.09 -21.36 -12.69
C PRO A 72 -21.02 -20.60 -14.08
N ALA A 73 -21.57 -19.38 -14.26
CA ALA A 73 -22.18 -18.96 -15.55
C ALA A 73 -21.68 -17.67 -16.25
N THR A 74 -20.52 -17.10 -15.91
CA THR A 74 -20.03 -15.87 -16.58
C THR A 74 -19.74 -16.05 -18.06
N THR A 75 -20.21 -15.12 -18.90
CA THR A 75 -19.89 -15.04 -20.34
C THR A 75 -19.45 -13.62 -20.73
N GLY A 76 -18.60 -13.51 -21.76
CA GLY A 76 -17.98 -12.27 -22.21
C GLY A 76 -16.47 -12.20 -21.95
N THR A 77 -15.81 -11.14 -22.41
CA THR A 77 -14.34 -10.98 -22.45
C THR A 77 -13.64 -11.00 -21.09
N TYR A 78 -14.40 -10.85 -19.99
CA TYR A 78 -13.88 -10.79 -18.61
C TYR A 78 -14.53 -11.85 -17.70
N ALA A 79 -14.91 -13.01 -18.26
CA ALA A 79 -15.40 -14.13 -17.47
C ALA A 79 -14.27 -14.71 -16.58
N ALA A 80 -14.48 -14.68 -15.26
CA ALA A 80 -13.50 -15.07 -14.25
C ALA A 80 -14.23 -15.58 -12.98
N PRO A 81 -13.59 -16.44 -12.15
CA PRO A 81 -14.15 -16.86 -10.87
C PRO A 81 -14.36 -15.68 -9.91
N ALA A 82 -15.44 -15.71 -9.13
CA ALA A 82 -15.83 -14.60 -8.24
C ALA A 82 -14.83 -14.33 -7.09
N LEU A 83 -14.05 -15.34 -6.70
CA LEU A 83 -12.87 -15.23 -5.85
C LEU A 83 -11.92 -16.39 -6.20
N ARG A 84 -10.66 -16.10 -6.53
CA ARG A 84 -9.62 -17.14 -6.75
C ARG A 84 -8.53 -17.02 -5.71
N LEU A 85 -8.54 -17.93 -4.73
CA LEU A 85 -7.46 -18.08 -3.76
C LEU A 85 -6.29 -18.82 -4.43
N ALA A 86 -5.24 -18.09 -4.78
CA ALA A 86 -4.04 -18.67 -5.40
C ALA A 86 -2.99 -19.03 -4.33
N PRO A 87 -2.34 -20.22 -4.41
CA PRO A 87 -1.20 -20.52 -3.57
C PRO A 87 -0.03 -19.60 -3.90
N SER A 88 0.55 -18.95 -2.89
CA SER A 88 1.82 -18.24 -3.04
C SER A 88 3.00 -19.19 -2.91
N GLY A 89 3.91 -19.15 -3.88
CA GLY A 89 5.27 -19.64 -3.69
C GLY A 89 6.11 -18.66 -2.87
N SER A 90 7.39 -18.98 -2.67
CA SER A 90 8.39 -18.03 -2.15
C SER A 90 8.48 -16.74 -2.99
N ASP A 91 8.10 -16.84 -4.26
CA ASP A 91 8.30 -15.83 -5.29
C ASP A 91 7.03 -14.99 -5.54
N GLY A 92 5.93 -15.29 -4.83
CA GLY A 92 4.69 -14.51 -4.83
C GLY A 92 3.67 -14.86 -5.92
N LEU A 93 2.92 -13.84 -6.37
CA LEU A 93 2.03 -13.91 -7.52
C LEU A 93 2.78 -13.48 -8.79
N ASP A 94 2.75 -14.30 -9.84
CA ASP A 94 3.15 -13.88 -11.18
C ASP A 94 2.05 -12.97 -11.80
N PRO A 95 2.35 -11.70 -12.14
CA PRO A 95 1.38 -10.78 -12.75
C PRO A 95 0.83 -11.22 -14.12
N ALA A 96 1.48 -12.15 -14.82
CA ALA A 96 0.96 -12.75 -16.05
C ALA A 96 -0.06 -13.86 -15.79
N SER A 97 -0.17 -14.37 -14.56
CA SER A 97 -0.99 -15.53 -14.18
C SER A 97 -2.30 -15.20 -13.46
N VAL A 98 -2.50 -13.92 -13.11
CA VAL A 98 -3.62 -13.43 -12.30
C VAL A 98 -4.86 -13.07 -13.14
N GLY A 99 -6.02 -13.51 -12.66
CA GLY A 99 -7.33 -13.06 -13.11
C GLY A 99 -7.84 -11.82 -12.37
N ALA A 100 -9.01 -11.35 -12.78
CA ALA A 100 -9.80 -10.41 -12.00
C ALA A 100 -10.53 -11.16 -10.89
N GLY A 101 -10.43 -10.71 -9.63
CA GLY A 101 -10.99 -11.42 -8.47
C GLY A 101 -10.02 -12.42 -7.82
N ASP A 102 -8.78 -12.51 -8.32
CA ASP A 102 -7.71 -13.26 -7.66
C ASP A 102 -7.31 -12.59 -6.35
N LEU A 103 -7.07 -13.38 -5.31
CA LEU A 103 -6.63 -12.92 -4.00
C LEU A 103 -5.55 -13.85 -3.45
N ALA A 104 -4.39 -13.32 -3.05
CA ALA A 104 -3.33 -14.11 -2.41
C ALA A 104 -2.46 -13.28 -1.46
N SER A 105 -1.82 -13.95 -0.50
CA SER A 105 -0.84 -13.34 0.42
C SER A 105 0.58 -13.58 -0.10
N SER A 106 1.38 -12.53 -0.26
CA SER A 106 2.77 -12.63 -0.74
C SER A 106 3.65 -11.62 -0.02
N GLY A 107 4.67 -12.11 0.68
CA GLY A 107 5.36 -11.35 1.73
C GLY A 107 4.38 -10.94 2.84
N ASP A 108 4.59 -9.76 3.40
CA ASP A 108 3.75 -9.17 4.46
C ASP A 108 2.39 -8.62 3.95
N LEU A 109 2.10 -8.77 2.64
CA LEU A 109 0.98 -8.10 1.97
C LEU A 109 -0.04 -9.08 1.39
N LEU A 110 -1.31 -8.69 1.52
CA LEU A 110 -2.43 -9.25 0.77
C LEU A 110 -2.53 -8.54 -0.58
N TRP A 111 -2.75 -9.28 -1.66
CA TRP A 111 -2.79 -8.78 -3.04
C TRP A 111 -4.09 -9.18 -3.72
N TYR A 112 -4.62 -8.30 -4.58
CA TYR A 112 -5.83 -8.50 -5.36
C TYR A 112 -5.57 -8.27 -6.85
N GLY A 113 -6.09 -9.16 -7.69
CA GLY A 113 -6.06 -9.07 -9.14
C GLY A 113 -7.22 -8.22 -9.66
N HIS A 114 -6.91 -7.09 -10.27
CA HIS A 114 -7.88 -6.21 -10.93
C HIS A 114 -8.04 -6.57 -12.41
N ALA A 115 -9.28 -6.49 -12.90
CA ALA A 115 -9.57 -6.56 -14.34
C ALA A 115 -8.82 -5.42 -15.06
N PRO A 116 -8.01 -5.72 -16.10
CA PRO A 116 -7.29 -4.69 -16.82
C PRO A 116 -8.21 -3.93 -17.78
N ALA A 117 -7.85 -2.68 -18.07
CA ALA A 117 -8.57 -1.86 -19.06
C ALA A 117 -8.36 -2.32 -20.53
N ALA A 118 -7.47 -3.27 -20.76
CA ALA A 118 -7.21 -3.91 -22.05
C ALA A 118 -6.84 -5.39 -21.83
N ALA A 119 -7.22 -6.28 -22.74
CA ALA A 119 -6.98 -7.72 -22.60
C ALA A 119 -5.48 -8.07 -22.67
N GLY A 120 -4.97 -8.85 -21.70
CA GLY A 120 -3.66 -9.48 -21.80
C GLY A 120 -2.90 -9.76 -20.49
N ALA A 121 -3.11 -8.94 -19.44
CA ALA A 121 -2.44 -9.13 -18.14
C ALA A 121 -3.28 -8.48 -17.02
N GLY A 122 -3.46 -9.15 -15.89
CA GLY A 122 -4.14 -8.57 -14.73
C GLY A 122 -3.29 -7.52 -14.02
N VAL A 123 -3.92 -6.47 -13.49
CA VAL A 123 -3.20 -5.47 -12.68
C VAL A 123 -3.25 -5.94 -11.23
N VAL A 124 -2.10 -6.31 -10.66
CA VAL A 124 -2.00 -6.73 -9.24
C VAL A 124 -1.83 -5.49 -8.35
N GLY A 125 -2.72 -5.33 -7.37
CA GLY A 125 -2.65 -4.26 -6.36
C GLY A 125 -2.56 -4.82 -4.94
N ALA A 126 -1.83 -4.15 -4.05
CA ALA A 126 -1.85 -4.49 -2.62
C ALA A 126 -3.17 -4.03 -1.98
N VAL A 127 -3.78 -4.90 -1.18
CA VAL A 127 -5.05 -4.64 -0.48
C VAL A 127 -4.78 -3.85 0.79
N TYR A 128 -4.70 -2.52 0.67
CA TYR A 128 -4.37 -1.62 1.78
C TYR A 128 -5.27 -1.83 3.01
N THR A 129 -4.70 -2.39 4.09
CA THR A 129 -5.33 -2.49 5.40
C THR A 129 -4.87 -1.36 6.32
N SER A 130 -5.46 -1.25 7.51
CA SER A 130 -4.98 -0.31 8.54
C SER A 130 -3.50 -0.51 8.92
N ALA A 131 -2.92 -1.70 8.73
CA ALA A 131 -1.52 -1.96 9.06
C ALA A 131 -0.52 -1.25 8.12
N PHE A 132 -0.87 -1.07 6.83
CA PHE A 132 0.06 -0.61 5.78
C PHE A 132 -0.52 0.41 4.78
N ALA A 133 -1.76 0.87 4.96
CA ALA A 133 -2.24 2.10 4.34
C ALA A 133 -1.41 3.32 4.82
N ASN A 134 -1.35 4.37 4.00
CA ASN A 134 -0.91 5.68 4.49
C ASN A 134 -2.02 6.30 5.34
N HIS A 135 -1.70 6.69 6.59
CA HIS A 135 -2.64 7.34 7.50
C HIS A 135 -2.30 8.81 7.71
N LEU A 136 -3.31 9.67 7.75
CA LEU A 136 -3.15 11.06 8.16
C LEU A 136 -3.29 11.17 9.68
N GLN A 137 -2.16 11.30 10.37
CA GLN A 137 -2.11 11.50 11.81
C GLN A 137 -2.10 12.99 12.14
N PHE A 138 -3.18 13.48 12.75
CA PHE A 138 -3.24 14.83 13.30
C PHE A 138 -2.39 14.96 14.57
N LEU A 139 -1.84 16.15 14.80
CA LEU A 139 -1.19 16.51 16.06
C LEU A 139 -2.24 17.01 17.07
N ASP A 140 -1.98 16.82 18.37
CA ASP A 140 -2.87 17.26 19.47
C ASP A 140 -3.22 18.76 19.40
N ALA A 141 -2.28 19.55 18.87
CA ALA A 141 -2.44 20.93 18.48
C ALA A 141 -1.43 21.25 17.36
N PRO A 142 -1.67 22.29 16.52
CA PRO A 142 -0.68 22.76 15.56
C PRO A 142 0.65 23.13 16.25
N ARG A 143 1.78 22.65 15.71
CA ARG A 143 3.11 22.88 16.28
C ARG A 143 3.98 23.71 15.33
N ARG A 144 4.55 24.81 15.83
CA ARG A 144 5.54 25.59 15.07
C ARG A 144 6.86 24.84 14.99
N VAL A 145 7.21 24.38 13.80
CA VAL A 145 8.47 23.65 13.52
C VAL A 145 9.54 24.53 12.90
N LEU A 146 9.17 25.75 12.49
CA LEU A 146 10.07 26.78 11.98
C LEU A 146 9.56 28.19 12.34
N ASP A 147 10.42 29.04 12.87
CA ASP A 147 10.19 30.49 12.99
C ASP A 147 11.51 31.24 12.78
N THR A 148 11.78 31.73 11.56
CA THR A 148 13.06 32.43 11.29
C THR A 148 13.08 33.87 11.81
N ARG A 149 12.10 34.29 12.64
CA ARG A 149 12.12 35.59 13.34
C ARG A 149 12.83 35.51 14.68
N SER A 150 12.80 34.36 15.35
CA SER A 150 13.59 34.11 16.56
C SER A 150 15.05 33.90 16.21
N GLY A 151 15.90 34.86 16.56
CA GLY A 151 17.35 34.82 16.37
C GLY A 151 18.07 33.90 17.36
N GLY A 152 17.70 32.62 17.41
CA GLY A 152 18.37 31.60 18.24
C GLY A 152 18.18 31.75 19.76
N THR A 153 17.24 32.59 20.21
CA THR A 153 16.89 32.71 21.63
C THR A 153 15.70 31.81 21.98
N THR A 154 15.70 31.27 23.20
CA THR A 154 14.60 30.48 23.76
C THR A 154 13.26 31.20 23.71
N ASP A 155 12.19 30.44 23.74
CA ASP A 155 10.85 30.99 23.92
C ASP A 155 10.53 31.29 25.40
N GLU A 156 9.34 31.83 25.64
CA GLU A 156 8.84 32.25 26.96
C GLU A 156 8.66 31.08 27.94
N GLY A 157 8.73 29.82 27.46
CA GLY A 157 8.63 28.61 28.28
C GLY A 157 9.97 27.98 28.63
N GLY A 158 10.98 28.10 27.76
CA GLY A 158 12.36 27.67 28.00
C GLY A 158 12.55 26.15 28.00
N ASN A 159 12.84 25.59 26.80
CA ASN A 159 13.18 24.19 26.45
C ASN A 159 12.01 23.40 25.79
N PRO A 160 12.23 22.50 24.79
CA PRO A 160 13.44 22.23 24.00
C PRO A 160 13.36 22.61 22.51
N ASN A 161 12.18 22.94 21.97
CA ASN A 161 11.99 23.16 20.53
C ASN A 161 12.46 24.56 20.10
N ASP A 162 13.78 24.75 19.98
CA ASP A 162 14.34 25.88 19.24
C ASP A 162 13.73 25.90 17.83
N ARG A 163 13.13 27.05 17.49
CA ARG A 163 12.36 27.27 16.27
C ARG A 163 13.26 27.42 15.03
N ARG A 164 14.56 27.18 15.18
CA ARG A 164 15.59 27.14 14.14
C ARG A 164 16.58 25.97 14.26
N THR A 165 16.67 25.17 15.35
CA THR A 165 17.57 23.98 15.40
C THR A 165 17.28 22.99 14.30
N ARG A 166 16.00 22.85 13.92
CA ARG A 166 15.57 21.99 12.81
C ARG A 166 16.11 22.44 11.45
N VAL A 167 16.66 23.65 11.33
CA VAL A 167 17.28 24.14 10.09
C VAL A 167 18.70 23.59 9.98
N VAL A 168 18.85 22.45 9.30
CA VAL A 168 20.15 21.78 9.09
C VAL A 168 20.99 22.43 7.99
N ALA A 169 20.39 23.27 7.13
CA ALA A 169 21.11 24.20 6.24
C ALA A 169 20.22 25.38 5.86
N GLY A 170 20.83 26.51 5.51
CA GLY A 170 20.14 27.69 4.99
C GLY A 170 21.02 28.93 5.05
N GLN A 171 20.77 29.90 4.17
CA GLN A 171 21.49 31.18 4.17
C GLN A 171 20.56 32.28 4.69
N PHE A 172 21.04 33.08 5.64
CA PHE A 172 20.23 34.06 6.33
C PHE A 172 20.96 35.38 6.57
N ASP A 173 20.22 36.48 6.67
CA ASP A 173 20.77 37.75 7.13
C ASP A 173 20.88 37.85 8.66
N SER A 174 21.45 38.95 9.15
CA SER A 174 21.62 39.24 10.59
C SER A 174 20.30 39.45 11.35
N ALA A 175 19.17 39.66 10.66
CA ALA A 175 17.85 39.70 11.27
C ALA A 175 17.18 38.31 11.32
N GLY A 176 17.75 37.31 10.65
CA GLY A 176 17.26 35.94 10.58
C GLY A 176 16.43 35.61 9.34
N ARG A 177 16.26 36.55 8.39
CA ARG A 177 15.50 36.36 7.14
C ARG A 177 16.24 35.44 6.18
N LEU A 178 15.52 34.51 5.54
CA LEU A 178 16.04 33.62 4.50
C LEU A 178 16.46 34.47 3.29
N LEU A 179 17.68 34.30 2.80
CA LEU A 179 18.17 35.06 1.64
C LEU A 179 17.40 34.67 0.37
N GLY A 180 16.95 35.67 -0.38
CA GLY A 180 16.33 35.45 -1.69
C GLY A 180 17.31 34.81 -2.67
N GLY A 181 16.83 33.85 -3.46
CA GLY A 181 17.65 33.03 -4.34
C GLY A 181 18.22 31.77 -3.67
N THR A 182 17.91 31.51 -2.39
CA THR A 182 18.42 30.35 -1.64
C THR A 182 17.30 29.50 -1.05
N SER A 183 17.63 28.25 -0.69
CA SER A 183 16.77 27.38 0.12
C SER A 183 17.29 27.24 1.54
N LEU A 184 16.39 27.05 2.50
CA LEU A 184 16.69 26.36 3.77
C LEU A 184 16.27 24.88 3.68
N VAL A 185 16.86 24.04 4.53
CA VAL A 185 16.52 22.62 4.70
C VAL A 185 16.11 22.40 6.15
N LEU A 186 14.95 21.80 6.35
CA LEU A 186 14.30 21.58 7.64
C LEU A 186 14.19 20.08 7.93
N ASP A 187 14.70 19.67 9.09
CA ASP A 187 14.68 18.28 9.55
C ASP A 187 13.49 18.01 10.49
N LEU A 188 12.63 17.11 10.05
CA LEU A 188 11.38 16.74 10.72
C LEU A 188 11.37 15.27 11.17
N ALA A 189 12.47 14.52 11.02
CA ALA A 189 12.49 13.07 11.24
C ALA A 189 12.03 12.67 12.66
N GLU A 190 12.49 13.40 13.68
CA GLU A 190 12.10 13.19 15.09
C GLU A 190 10.61 13.46 15.38
N LEU A 191 9.92 14.17 14.49
CA LEU A 191 8.49 14.46 14.60
C LEU A 191 7.62 13.43 13.87
N THR A 192 8.23 12.53 13.09
CA THR A 192 7.51 11.69 12.11
C THR A 192 8.09 10.26 12.05
N LEU A 193 7.68 9.39 12.98
CA LEU A 193 7.93 7.95 12.83
C LEU A 193 7.23 7.46 11.54
N SER A 194 8.00 6.83 10.65
CA SER A 194 7.55 6.41 9.30
C SER A 194 6.83 7.48 8.47
N GLY A 195 7.19 8.76 8.67
CA GLY A 195 6.62 9.89 7.94
C GLY A 195 6.93 9.87 6.44
N VAL A 196 5.88 10.00 5.62
CA VAL A 196 6.00 10.16 4.16
C VAL A 196 5.59 11.56 3.67
N GLY A 197 4.89 12.35 4.48
CA GLY A 197 4.52 13.73 4.13
C GLY A 197 4.02 14.56 5.30
N VAL A 198 4.02 15.87 5.14
CA VAL A 198 3.63 16.85 6.17
C VAL A 198 2.58 17.81 5.65
N PHE A 199 1.63 18.14 6.52
CA PHE A 199 0.51 19.05 6.28
C PHE A 199 0.71 20.26 7.18
N ALA A 200 0.96 21.43 6.60
CA ALA A 200 1.42 22.59 7.34
C ALA A 200 0.95 23.92 6.75
N ASN A 201 0.77 24.92 7.61
CA ASN A 201 0.59 26.30 7.19
C ASN A 201 1.97 26.97 7.01
N LEU A 202 2.33 27.24 5.75
CA LEU A 202 3.56 27.93 5.36
C LEU A 202 3.29 29.44 5.37
N THR A 203 4.08 30.22 6.10
CA THR A 203 3.89 31.67 6.25
C THR A 203 5.16 32.45 5.92
N VAL A 204 4.99 33.57 5.20
CA VAL A 204 6.01 34.59 4.94
C VAL A 204 5.70 35.82 5.77
N VAL A 205 6.71 36.39 6.44
CA VAL A 205 6.59 37.62 7.24
C VAL A 205 7.66 38.64 6.84
N GLY A 206 7.25 39.90 6.72
CA GLY A 206 8.13 41.05 6.41
C GLY A 206 8.98 40.91 5.14
N PRO A 207 8.43 40.50 3.98
CA PRO A 207 9.20 40.32 2.76
C PRO A 207 9.73 41.65 2.22
N ALA A 208 11.04 41.73 1.95
CA ALA A 208 11.72 42.93 1.48
C ALA A 208 11.36 43.30 0.03
N GLY A 209 10.94 42.30 -0.77
CA GLY A 209 10.45 42.42 -2.14
C GLY A 209 9.32 41.41 -2.39
N SER A 210 8.55 41.59 -3.46
CA SER A 210 7.54 40.61 -3.89
C SER A 210 8.20 39.36 -4.45
N GLY A 211 7.56 38.19 -4.33
CA GLY A 211 8.19 36.92 -4.66
C GLY A 211 7.31 35.71 -4.37
N PHE A 212 7.94 34.54 -4.24
CA PHE A 212 7.29 33.32 -3.82
C PHE A 212 8.20 32.39 -3.02
N LEU A 213 7.59 31.50 -2.25
CA LEU A 213 8.22 30.31 -1.68
C LEU A 213 7.87 29.07 -2.50
N THR A 214 8.78 28.10 -2.53
CA THR A 214 8.52 26.71 -2.95
C THR A 214 8.97 25.78 -1.84
N ALA A 215 8.07 24.99 -1.27
CA ALA A 215 8.36 23.94 -0.31
C ALA A 215 8.30 22.57 -1.01
N TYR A 216 9.34 21.76 -0.85
CA TYR A 216 9.57 20.53 -1.62
C TYR A 216 10.33 19.47 -0.82
N PRO A 217 10.29 18.18 -1.21
CA PRO A 217 11.09 17.14 -0.56
C PRO A 217 12.58 17.42 -0.79
N THR A 218 13.44 17.22 0.19
CA THR A 218 14.90 17.29 -0.03
C THR A 218 15.36 16.05 -0.82
N PRO A 219 15.81 16.18 -2.09
CA PRO A 219 16.28 15.05 -2.89
C PRO A 219 17.67 14.62 -2.39
N ASP A 220 17.95 13.31 -2.38
CA ASP A 220 19.09 12.65 -1.71
C ASP A 220 19.21 12.83 -0.18
N GLY A 221 18.59 13.85 0.41
CA GLY A 221 18.54 14.08 1.85
C GLY A 221 19.76 14.81 2.43
N ALA A 222 20.74 15.19 1.60
CA ALA A 222 21.81 16.09 2.00
C ALA A 222 21.28 17.51 2.22
N ALA A 223 21.83 18.20 3.22
CA ALA A 223 21.42 19.55 3.58
C ALA A 223 22.02 20.61 2.62
N ARG A 224 21.59 20.60 1.35
CA ARG A 224 22.05 21.56 0.32
C ARG A 224 21.06 22.72 0.13
N THR A 225 21.59 23.90 -0.17
CA THR A 225 20.82 25.13 -0.41
C THR A 225 20.80 25.54 -1.89
N ASP A 226 21.30 24.67 -2.78
CA ASP A 226 21.50 24.91 -4.22
C ASP A 226 20.21 24.87 -5.05
N GLY A 227 19.21 24.13 -4.60
CA GLY A 227 17.94 23.98 -5.29
C GLY A 227 17.83 22.75 -6.19
N LEU A 228 18.66 21.72 -5.98
CA LEU A 228 18.51 20.41 -6.65
C LEU A 228 17.06 19.92 -6.59
N ASP A 229 16.56 19.42 -7.73
CA ASP A 229 15.19 18.97 -8.02
C ASP A 229 14.04 19.87 -7.50
N ARG A 230 14.29 21.16 -7.26
CA ARG A 230 13.24 22.11 -6.83
C ARG A 230 12.18 22.23 -7.93
N PRO A 231 10.89 22.01 -7.62
CA PRO A 231 9.80 22.25 -8.57
C PRO A 231 9.76 23.69 -9.11
N ALA A 232 9.33 23.84 -10.35
CA ALA A 232 9.09 25.16 -10.96
C ALA A 232 7.82 25.87 -10.42
N ALA A 233 6.96 25.15 -9.70
CA ALA A 233 5.76 25.68 -9.07
C ALA A 233 6.06 26.35 -7.72
N SER A 234 5.26 27.35 -7.35
CA SER A 234 5.29 27.96 -6.02
C SER A 234 4.27 27.33 -5.07
N SER A 235 4.59 27.37 -3.77
CA SER A 235 3.72 26.93 -2.66
C SER A 235 3.02 28.11 -1.98
N LEU A 236 3.61 29.31 -2.06
CA LEU A 236 3.05 30.56 -1.52
C LEU A 236 3.61 31.76 -2.31
N ASN A 237 2.74 32.51 -2.98
CA ASN A 237 3.09 33.79 -3.62
C ASN A 237 2.89 34.93 -2.61
N PHE A 238 3.79 35.92 -2.59
CA PHE A 238 3.73 37.04 -1.64
C PHE A 238 4.13 38.37 -2.27
N VAL A 239 3.61 39.47 -1.71
CA VAL A 239 3.90 40.83 -2.18
C VAL A 239 4.48 41.70 -1.08
N ARG A 240 5.43 42.58 -1.45
CA ARG A 240 6.05 43.55 -0.54
C ARG A 240 4.98 44.49 0.04
N GLY A 241 5.05 44.72 1.35
CA GLY A 241 4.16 45.66 2.06
C GLY A 241 2.97 45.01 2.76
N VAL A 242 2.64 43.75 2.46
CA VAL A 242 1.75 42.96 3.32
C VAL A 242 2.59 42.39 4.49
N PRO A 243 2.20 42.60 5.77
CA PRO A 243 3.04 42.20 6.91
C PRO A 243 3.27 40.69 7.01
N ALA A 244 2.24 39.89 6.72
CA ALA A 244 2.28 38.43 6.72
C ALA A 244 1.34 37.88 5.65
N LEU A 245 1.76 36.83 4.95
CA LEU A 245 0.94 36.04 4.03
C LEU A 245 1.19 34.56 4.28
N ALA A 246 0.13 33.74 4.21
CA ALA A 246 0.19 32.32 4.50
C ALA A 246 -0.56 31.50 3.44
N ASN A 247 -0.14 30.26 3.24
CA ASN A 247 -0.89 29.26 2.50
C ASN A 247 -0.72 27.88 3.14
N PHE A 248 -1.75 27.04 3.04
CA PHE A 248 -1.66 25.65 3.44
C PHE A 248 -0.92 24.83 2.37
N ALA A 249 0.08 24.07 2.80
CA ALA A 249 0.94 23.27 1.95
C ALA A 249 0.96 21.81 2.43
N VAL A 250 0.92 20.88 1.47
CA VAL A 250 1.18 19.47 1.68
C VAL A 250 2.47 19.13 0.97
N VAL A 251 3.47 18.64 1.71
CA VAL A 251 4.83 18.40 1.20
C VAL A 251 5.25 16.98 1.53
N ARG A 252 5.66 16.21 0.52
CA ARG A 252 6.26 14.88 0.73
C ARG A 252 7.60 15.04 1.46
N LEU A 253 7.89 14.16 2.42
CA LEU A 253 9.20 14.14 3.08
C LEU A 253 10.25 13.55 2.13
N GLY A 254 11.42 14.19 2.09
CA GLY A 254 12.59 13.78 1.32
C GLY A 254 13.49 12.81 2.08
N GLY A 255 14.73 12.65 1.60
CA GLY A 255 15.72 11.79 2.23
C GLY A 255 15.95 12.17 3.69
N GLY A 256 15.85 11.21 4.60
CA GLY A 256 16.04 11.43 6.04
C GLY A 256 14.97 12.31 6.71
N GLY A 257 13.73 12.35 6.20
CA GLY A 257 12.64 13.09 6.84
C GLY A 257 12.69 14.61 6.65
N ARG A 258 13.36 15.07 5.57
CA ARG A 258 13.68 16.49 5.34
C ARG A 258 12.81 17.14 4.26
N ILE A 259 12.54 18.43 4.44
CA ILE A 259 11.97 19.29 3.39
C ILE A 259 12.87 20.48 3.15
N SER A 260 12.87 20.97 1.92
CA SER A 260 13.55 22.19 1.52
C SER A 260 12.53 23.30 1.26
N ILE A 261 12.81 24.52 1.70
CA ILE A 261 11.98 25.71 1.45
C ILE A 261 12.85 26.77 0.76
N TYR A 262 12.56 27.01 -0.51
CA TYR A 262 13.17 28.04 -1.34
C TYR A 262 12.42 29.37 -1.19
N SER A 263 13.12 30.50 -1.29
CA SER A 263 12.52 31.83 -1.47
C SER A 263 13.17 32.61 -2.62
N THR A 264 12.37 33.32 -3.43
CA THR A 264 12.91 34.28 -4.41
C THR A 264 13.36 35.61 -3.78
N ALA A 265 12.93 35.94 -2.56
CA ALA A 265 13.18 37.25 -1.94
C ALA A 265 13.49 37.15 -0.45
N LEU A 266 14.21 38.14 0.09
CA LEU A 266 14.59 38.22 1.50
C LEU A 266 13.35 38.37 2.39
N ALA A 267 13.05 37.37 3.21
CA ALA A 267 11.87 37.37 4.10
C ALA A 267 12.06 36.44 5.31
N HIS A 268 11.24 36.59 6.36
CA HIS A 268 11.12 35.53 7.37
C HIS A 268 10.17 34.45 6.88
N VAL A 269 10.47 33.20 7.26
CA VAL A 269 9.65 32.02 6.96
C VAL A 269 9.20 31.38 8.27
N LEU A 270 7.97 30.90 8.31
CA LEU A 270 7.43 30.11 9.40
C LEU A 270 6.71 28.88 8.84
N LEU A 271 6.70 27.80 9.62
CA LEU A 271 5.98 26.59 9.29
C LEU A 271 5.27 26.04 10.53
N ASP A 272 3.95 26.00 10.47
CA ASP A 272 3.08 25.45 11.52
C ASP A 272 2.50 24.11 11.04
N LEU A 273 3.03 23.02 11.59
CA LEU A 273 2.66 21.64 11.26
C LEU A 273 1.32 21.29 11.94
N THR A 274 0.36 20.72 11.21
CA THR A 274 -0.95 20.31 11.75
C THR A 274 -1.16 18.80 11.72
N ALA A 275 -0.62 18.11 10.71
CA ALA A 275 -0.71 16.67 10.56
C ALA A 275 0.48 16.09 9.77
N VAL A 276 0.66 14.78 9.88
CA VAL A 276 1.70 13.98 9.23
C VAL A 276 1.02 12.83 8.50
N SER A 277 1.40 12.58 7.25
CA SER A 277 1.08 11.30 6.58
C SER A 277 2.16 10.30 6.94
N VAL A 278 1.78 9.17 7.54
CA VAL A 278 2.67 8.08 7.94
C VAL A 278 2.35 6.82 7.14
N ALA A 279 3.39 6.11 6.69
CA ALA A 279 3.27 4.79 6.09
C ALA A 279 3.49 3.71 7.16
N GLU A 280 2.89 2.52 6.97
CA GLU A 280 3.13 1.33 7.79
C GLU A 280 3.16 1.57 9.34
N PRO A 281 2.21 2.32 9.94
CA PRO A 281 2.33 2.81 11.31
C PRO A 281 2.25 1.74 12.41
N PHE A 282 2.12 0.46 12.03
CA PHE A 282 2.11 -0.70 12.92
C PHE A 282 3.31 -1.65 12.71
N ARG A 283 4.27 -1.29 11.84
CA ARG A 283 5.48 -2.07 11.61
C ARG A 283 6.58 -1.62 12.59
N THR A 284 7.07 -2.56 13.40
CA THR A 284 8.10 -2.38 14.43
C THR A 284 9.49 -2.70 13.92
#